data_AF-A0A6G0Z1R6-F1
#
_entry.id   AF-A0A6G0Z1R6-F1
#
_cell.length_a   1.000
_cell.length_b   1.000
_cell.length_c   1.000
_cell.angle_alpha   90.00
_cell.angle_beta   90.00
_cell.angle_gamma   90.00
#
_symmetry.space_group_name_H-M   'P 1'
#
loop_
_entity.id
_entity.type
_entity.pdbx_description
1 polymer ?
#
loop_
_entity_poly.entity_id
_entity_poly.type
_entity_poly.pdbx_seq_one_letter_code
_entity_poly.pdbx_strand_id
1 'polypeptide(L)'
;FKDENTQNPFKEDLISIGGDTDSLNAALPDHVYMDAMAFGMGCCCLQMTFQACCIKEARTLYDQLTPLCPILLALTAASPVFRGYLTDVDCRWDVISRSVDCRTRQERGLEPLTTDKFVIPKSRYDSTTLYLSSQGEKYNDVSLVYDKTIYNKLKSADIDHQMAQHVAHLFIRDTVSLFNEKVHQDDTVEMDHFEVYFP
;
A
#
# COMPACT_ATOMS: atom_id res chain seq x y z
N PHE A 1 -12.81 -20.28 2.28
CA PHE A 1 -13.27 -21.52 1.62
C PHE A 1 -14.46 -22.08 2.39
N LYS A 2 -15.50 -22.55 1.68
CA LYS A 2 -16.67 -23.20 2.30
C LYS A 2 -16.68 -24.67 1.89
N ASP A 3 -16.27 -25.54 2.80
CA ASP A 3 -16.32 -26.99 2.66
C ASP A 3 -17.63 -27.55 3.25
N GLU A 4 -17.87 -28.86 3.10
CA GLU A 4 -19.07 -29.56 3.59
C GLU A 4 -19.36 -29.30 5.08
N ASN A 5 -18.31 -29.21 5.90
CA ASN A 5 -18.40 -29.03 7.35
C ASN A 5 -18.01 -27.61 7.81
N THR A 6 -17.81 -26.66 6.89
CA THR A 6 -17.58 -25.27 7.28
C THR A 6 -18.87 -24.67 7.84
N GLN A 7 -18.78 -24.05 9.02
CA GLN A 7 -19.92 -23.34 9.62
C GLN A 7 -20.49 -22.31 8.63
N ASN A 8 -21.82 -22.18 8.58
CA ASN A 8 -22.50 -21.26 7.67
C ASN A 8 -23.61 -20.47 8.41
N PRO A 9 -23.39 -19.18 8.74
CA PRO A 9 -22.18 -18.41 8.45
C PRO A 9 -21.00 -18.85 9.31
N PHE A 10 -19.78 -18.77 8.78
CA PHE A 10 -18.57 -18.95 9.56
C PHE A 10 -18.40 -17.76 10.50
N LYS A 11 -18.35 -18.03 11.80
CA LYS A 11 -18.15 -17.04 12.86
C LYS A 11 -17.22 -17.62 13.91
N GLU A 12 -16.11 -16.95 14.13
CA GLU A 12 -15.15 -17.35 15.17
C GLU A 12 -15.58 -16.80 16.53
N ASP A 13 -15.33 -17.57 17.58
CA ASP A 13 -15.41 -17.07 18.96
C ASP A 13 -14.12 -16.30 19.30
N LEU A 14 -14.06 -15.04 18.87
CA LEU A 14 -12.89 -14.18 19.08
C LEU A 14 -12.63 -13.89 20.57
N ILE A 15 -13.66 -13.91 21.43
CA ILE A 15 -13.51 -13.66 22.87
C ILE A 15 -12.71 -14.80 23.51
N SER A 16 -13.03 -16.05 23.15
CA SER A 16 -12.36 -17.22 23.72
C SER A 16 -10.84 -17.27 23.49
N ILE A 17 -10.37 -16.59 22.44
CA ILE A 17 -8.97 -16.55 22.02
C ILE A 17 -8.28 -15.21 22.36
N GLY A 18 -8.91 -14.38 23.19
CA GLY A 18 -8.32 -13.13 23.71
C GLY A 18 -8.59 -11.87 22.88
N GLY A 19 -9.53 -11.93 21.92
CA GLY A 19 -9.99 -10.76 21.19
C GLY A 19 -10.81 -9.81 22.05
N ASP A 20 -10.84 -8.54 21.65
CA ASP A 20 -11.56 -7.46 22.33
C ASP A 20 -12.86 -7.07 21.60
N THR A 21 -13.56 -6.06 22.14
CA THR A 21 -14.80 -5.54 21.54
C THR A 21 -14.58 -4.99 20.13
N ASP A 22 -13.41 -4.40 19.87
CA ASP A 22 -13.08 -3.84 18.56
C ASP A 22 -12.91 -4.96 17.53
N SER A 23 -12.30 -6.08 17.93
CA SER A 23 -12.17 -7.27 17.10
C SER A 23 -13.53 -7.86 16.71
N LEU A 24 -14.47 -7.90 17.65
CA LEU A 24 -15.85 -8.35 17.39
C LEU A 24 -16.60 -7.43 16.43
N ASN A 25 -16.39 -6.12 16.56
CA ASN A 25 -17.02 -5.11 15.69
C ASN A 25 -16.41 -5.10 14.27
N ALA A 26 -15.12 -5.43 14.14
CA ALA A 26 -14.40 -5.44 12.88
C ALA A 26 -14.56 -6.76 12.10
N ALA A 27 -14.77 -7.88 12.79
CA ALA A 27 -14.94 -9.19 12.16
C ALA A 27 -16.23 -9.28 11.35
N LEU A 28 -16.14 -9.87 10.16
CA LEU A 28 -17.27 -10.09 9.27
C LEU A 28 -17.61 -11.59 9.22
N PRO A 29 -18.90 -11.95 9.13
CA PRO A 29 -19.30 -13.33 8.85
C PRO A 29 -18.65 -13.84 7.57
N ASP A 30 -18.29 -15.13 7.51
CA ASP A 30 -17.64 -15.77 6.36
C ASP A 30 -16.24 -15.22 5.99
N HIS A 31 -15.57 -14.54 6.94
CA HIS A 31 -14.21 -14.03 6.76
C HIS A 31 -13.29 -14.55 7.87
N VAL A 32 -12.01 -14.77 7.52
CA VAL A 32 -10.96 -15.03 8.52
C VAL A 32 -10.50 -13.70 9.11
N TYR A 33 -10.64 -13.54 10.42
CA TYR A 33 -10.22 -12.31 11.10
C TYR A 33 -8.71 -12.31 11.37
N MET A 34 -8.05 -11.18 11.07
CA MET A 34 -6.61 -10.93 11.28
C MET A 34 -6.41 -9.47 11.66
N ASP A 35 -5.61 -9.20 12.70
CA ASP A 35 -5.52 -7.89 13.37
C ASP A 35 -4.08 -7.43 13.65
N ALA A 36 -3.09 -8.21 13.26
CA ALA A 36 -1.68 -7.89 13.46
C ALA A 36 -0.94 -7.64 12.14
N MET A 37 -0.01 -6.68 12.16
CA MET A 37 0.90 -6.39 11.04
C MET A 37 1.64 -7.64 10.55
N ALA A 38 1.99 -8.54 11.48
CA ALA A 38 2.71 -9.77 11.20
C ALA A 38 1.95 -10.74 10.26
N PHE A 39 0.61 -10.69 10.19
CA PHE A 39 -0.13 -11.54 9.24
C PHE A 39 0.16 -11.18 7.79
N GLY A 40 0.44 -9.90 7.51
CA GLY A 40 0.85 -9.45 6.19
C GLY A 40 2.36 -9.42 6.04
N MET A 41 3.03 -8.51 6.77
CA MET A 41 4.49 -8.33 6.67
C MET A 41 5.32 -9.53 7.12
N GLY A 42 4.72 -10.52 7.80
CA GLY A 42 5.36 -11.81 8.08
C GLY A 42 5.30 -12.80 6.92
N CYS A 43 4.60 -12.48 5.83
CA CYS A 43 4.63 -13.26 4.61
C CYS A 43 5.92 -13.01 3.81
N CYS A 44 6.32 -14.00 3.01
CA CYS A 44 7.49 -13.89 2.14
C CYS A 44 7.12 -13.47 0.72
N CYS A 45 8.08 -12.88 0.02
CA CYS A 45 7.97 -12.57 -1.40
C CYS A 45 9.29 -12.76 -2.13
N LEU A 46 9.20 -12.96 -3.45
CA LEU A 46 10.33 -12.83 -4.34
C LEU A 46 10.27 -11.44 -4.98
N GLN A 47 11.33 -10.67 -4.84
CA GLN A 47 11.50 -9.36 -5.46
C GLN A 47 12.72 -9.38 -6.38
N MET A 48 12.63 -8.69 -7.51
CA MET A 48 13.71 -8.53 -8.46
C MET A 48 13.85 -7.05 -8.79
N THR A 49 15.08 -6.53 -8.72
CA THR A 49 15.40 -5.14 -9.02
C THR A 49 16.25 -5.09 -10.28
N PHE A 50 15.82 -4.27 -11.25
CA PHE A 50 16.51 -4.09 -12.53
C PHE A 50 17.10 -2.70 -12.62
N GLN A 51 18.37 -2.59 -13.04
CA GLN A 51 19.01 -1.32 -13.33
C GLN A 51 18.81 -0.98 -14.81
N ALA A 52 18.17 0.16 -15.11
CA ALA A 52 18.08 0.71 -16.45
C ALA A 52 19.29 1.60 -16.78
N CYS A 53 19.53 1.91 -18.06
CA CYS A 53 20.65 2.76 -18.48
C CYS A 53 20.45 4.23 -18.11
N CYS A 54 19.20 4.70 -17.95
CA CYS A 54 18.90 6.06 -17.53
C CYS A 54 17.47 6.19 -16.97
N ILE A 55 17.14 7.35 -16.39
CA ILE A 55 15.82 7.63 -15.81
C ILE A 55 14.67 7.52 -16.83
N LYS A 56 14.90 7.87 -18.11
CA LYS A 56 13.88 7.75 -19.16
C LYS A 56 13.53 6.30 -19.44
N GLU A 57 14.54 5.44 -19.52
CA GLU A 57 14.34 4.00 -19.71
C GLU A 57 13.73 3.37 -18.46
N ALA A 58 14.18 3.75 -17.26
CA ALA A 58 13.63 3.27 -15.99
C ALA A 58 12.12 3.52 -15.90
N ARG A 59 11.66 4.72 -16.27
CA ARG A 59 10.23 5.07 -16.30
C ARG A 59 9.45 4.26 -17.33
N THR A 60 10.04 4.01 -18.49
CA THR A 60 9.41 3.19 -19.54
C THR A 60 9.30 1.74 -19.09
N LEU A 61 10.35 1.19 -18.47
CA LEU A 61 10.35 -0.17 -17.94
C LEU A 61 9.34 -0.32 -16.80
N TYR A 62 9.29 0.63 -15.87
CA TYR A 62 8.31 0.67 -14.79
C TYR A 62 6.87 0.61 -15.32
N ASP A 63 6.56 1.43 -16.33
CA ASP A 63 5.25 1.46 -16.96
C ASP A 63 4.90 0.15 -17.67
N GLN A 64 5.88 -0.46 -18.35
CA GLN A 64 5.68 -1.74 -19.05
C GLN A 64 5.47 -2.91 -18.09
N LEU A 65 6.10 -2.88 -16.91
CA LEU A 65 5.94 -3.92 -15.88
C LEU A 65 4.65 -3.77 -15.08
N THR A 66 4.12 -2.55 -14.92
CA THR A 66 2.91 -2.26 -14.15
C THR A 66 1.71 -3.18 -14.48
N PRO A 67 1.30 -3.36 -15.76
CA PRO A 67 0.20 -4.26 -16.09
C PRO A 67 0.52 -5.75 -15.91
N LEU A 68 1.81 -6.13 -15.83
CA LEU A 68 2.23 -7.51 -15.60
C LEU A 68 2.14 -7.89 -14.12
N CYS A 69 2.24 -6.92 -13.19
CA CYS A 69 2.18 -7.16 -11.74
C CYS A 69 0.99 -8.04 -11.30
N PRO A 70 -0.28 -7.72 -11.62
CA PRO A 70 -1.41 -8.55 -11.21
C PRO A 70 -1.41 -9.94 -11.90
N ILE A 71 -0.91 -10.04 -13.13
CA ILE A 71 -0.81 -11.31 -13.86
C ILE A 71 0.21 -12.23 -13.17
N LEU A 72 1.38 -11.69 -12.83
CA LEU A 72 2.44 -12.42 -12.13
C LEU A 72 2.02 -12.79 -10.71
N LEU A 73 1.27 -11.91 -10.01
CA LEU A 73 0.70 -12.22 -8.71
C LEU A 73 -0.20 -13.45 -8.78
N ALA A 74 -1.15 -13.50 -9.73
CA ALA A 74 -2.03 -14.64 -9.93
C ALA A 74 -1.28 -15.90 -10.38
N LEU A 75 -0.32 -15.76 -11.29
CA LEU A 75 0.48 -16.89 -11.79
C LEU A 75 1.35 -17.52 -10.69
N THR A 76 1.80 -16.72 -9.72
CA THR A 76 2.68 -17.14 -8.62
C THR A 76 1.94 -17.30 -7.29
N ALA A 77 0.62 -17.48 -7.34
CA ALA A 77 -0.23 -17.66 -6.18
C ALA A 77 0.29 -18.82 -5.30
N ALA A 78 0.49 -18.52 -4.01
CA ALA A 78 1.15 -19.42 -3.07
C ALA A 78 0.72 -19.18 -1.61
N SER A 79 -0.44 -18.56 -1.40
CA SER A 79 -0.94 -18.21 -0.06
C SER A 79 -2.43 -18.52 0.10
N PRO A 80 -2.85 -19.80 0.00
CA PRO A 80 -4.27 -20.17 0.14
C PRO A 80 -4.75 -20.27 1.59
N VAL A 81 -3.83 -20.29 2.56
CA VAL A 81 -4.13 -20.52 3.98
C VAL A 81 -3.69 -19.34 4.83
N PHE A 82 -4.59 -18.81 5.65
CA PHE A 82 -4.31 -17.74 6.61
C PHE A 82 -4.81 -18.11 7.99
N ARG A 83 -3.99 -17.86 9.02
CA ARG A 83 -4.32 -18.08 10.44
C ARG A 83 -4.92 -19.48 10.73
N GLY A 84 -4.45 -20.50 10.00
CA GLY A 84 -4.91 -21.90 10.14
C GLY A 84 -6.16 -22.27 9.35
N TYR A 85 -6.75 -21.36 8.58
CA TYR A 85 -7.94 -21.59 7.76
C TYR A 85 -7.62 -21.56 6.28
N LEU A 86 -8.26 -22.46 5.53
CA LEU A 86 -8.27 -22.39 4.07
C LEU A 86 -9.18 -21.24 3.62
N THR A 87 -8.62 -20.32 2.84
CA THR A 87 -9.34 -19.13 2.38
C THR A 87 -9.81 -19.30 0.94
N ASP A 88 -10.69 -18.38 0.49
CA ASP A 88 -11.16 -18.36 -0.91
C ASP A 88 -10.30 -17.41 -1.77
N VAL A 89 -9.05 -17.23 -1.37
CA VAL A 89 -8.05 -16.39 -2.04
C VAL A 89 -6.72 -17.13 -2.04
N ASP A 90 -5.96 -17.03 -3.13
CA ASP A 90 -4.69 -17.76 -3.28
C ASP A 90 -3.46 -16.85 -3.14
N CYS A 91 -3.68 -15.55 -2.96
CA CYS A 91 -2.65 -14.52 -2.96
C CYS A 91 -2.63 -13.75 -1.64
N ARG A 92 -1.43 -13.32 -1.22
CA ARG A 92 -1.20 -12.55 0.01
C ARG A 92 -1.46 -11.04 -0.10
N TRP A 93 -1.71 -10.51 -1.29
CA TRP A 93 -1.63 -9.07 -1.57
C TRP A 93 -2.55 -8.24 -0.69
N ASP A 94 -3.82 -8.61 -0.60
CA ASP A 94 -4.81 -7.87 0.19
C ASP A 94 -4.51 -7.94 1.69
N VAL A 95 -3.97 -9.07 2.16
CA VAL A 95 -3.56 -9.25 3.56
C VAL A 95 -2.39 -8.32 3.89
N ILE A 96 -1.35 -8.28 3.05
CA ILE A 96 -0.21 -7.37 3.25
C ILE A 96 -0.65 -5.91 3.18
N SER A 97 -1.42 -5.56 2.15
CA SER A 97 -1.92 -4.20 1.93
C SER A 97 -2.62 -3.65 3.17
N ARG A 98 -3.48 -4.48 3.79
CA ARG A 98 -4.26 -4.09 4.96
C ARG A 98 -3.48 -4.19 6.27
N SER A 99 -2.44 -5.02 6.35
CA SER A 99 -1.62 -5.21 7.56
C SER A 99 -0.84 -3.96 7.99
N VAL A 100 -0.61 -3.04 7.05
CA VAL A 100 0.09 -1.76 7.27
C VAL A 100 -0.75 -0.56 6.81
N ASP A 101 -2.06 -0.73 6.72
CA ASP A 101 -2.98 0.35 6.39
C ASP A 101 -3.13 1.29 7.58
N CYS A 102 -2.28 2.32 7.61
CA CYS A 102 -2.26 3.34 8.65
C CYS A 102 -3.38 4.39 8.50
N ARG A 103 -4.30 4.24 7.54
CA ARG A 103 -5.32 5.26 7.28
C ARG A 103 -6.29 5.39 8.44
N THR A 104 -6.53 6.62 8.88
CA THR A 104 -7.58 6.93 9.85
C THR A 104 -8.97 6.65 9.28
N ARG A 105 -10.00 6.76 10.12
CA ARG A 105 -11.40 6.68 9.66
C ARG A 105 -11.75 7.83 8.71
N GLN A 106 -11.19 9.03 8.91
CA GLN A 106 -11.41 10.18 8.04
C GLN A 106 -10.67 10.04 6.71
N GLU A 107 -9.41 9.56 6.73
CA GLU A 107 -8.66 9.29 5.51
C GLU A 107 -9.32 8.19 4.66
N ARG A 108 -9.98 7.21 5.29
CA ARG A 108 -10.81 6.22 4.57
C ARG A 108 -12.15 6.77 4.08
N GLY A 109 -12.50 8.01 4.42
CA GLY A 109 -13.79 8.62 4.07
C GLY A 109 -14.99 8.06 4.85
N LEU A 110 -14.75 7.37 5.96
CA LEU A 110 -15.80 6.86 6.85
C LEU A 110 -16.36 7.96 7.77
N GLU A 111 -15.56 9.01 7.99
CA GLU A 111 -15.88 10.19 8.79
C GLU A 111 -15.46 11.46 8.03
N PRO A 112 -16.08 12.63 8.31
CA PRO A 112 -15.68 13.88 7.68
C PRO A 112 -14.27 14.30 8.10
N LEU A 113 -13.53 14.91 7.16
CA LEU A 113 -12.21 15.48 7.43
C LEU A 113 -12.33 16.63 8.46
N THR A 114 -11.68 16.46 9.60
CA THR A 114 -11.58 17.48 10.66
C THR A 114 -10.14 17.71 11.08
N THR A 115 -9.36 16.64 11.19
CA THR A 115 -7.93 16.65 11.53
C THR A 115 -7.06 16.30 10.34
N ASP A 116 -7.51 15.34 9.52
CA ASP A 116 -6.76 14.85 8.37
C ASP A 116 -6.94 15.74 7.14
N LYS A 117 -5.94 15.74 6.26
CA LYS A 117 -5.90 16.62 5.08
C LYS A 117 -6.60 16.04 3.85
N PHE A 118 -6.62 14.72 3.74
CA PHE A 118 -6.99 14.03 2.50
C PHE A 118 -7.87 12.82 2.77
N VAL A 119 -8.85 12.56 1.89
CA VAL A 119 -9.47 11.24 1.77
C VAL A 119 -8.62 10.43 0.80
N ILE A 120 -8.05 9.32 1.26
CA ILE A 120 -7.05 8.56 0.53
C ILE A 120 -7.61 7.17 0.18
N PRO A 121 -7.75 6.84 -1.12
CA PRO A 121 -8.53 5.67 -1.54
C PRO A 121 -7.85 4.33 -1.26
N LYS A 122 -6.51 4.30 -1.24
CA LYS A 122 -5.69 3.09 -1.15
C LYS A 122 -4.83 3.06 0.12
N SER A 123 -4.41 1.87 0.54
CA SER A 123 -3.38 1.74 1.58
C SER A 123 -2.05 2.35 1.11
N ARG A 124 -1.10 2.58 2.02
CA ARG A 124 0.28 2.93 1.62
C ARG A 124 1.00 1.78 0.94
N TYR A 125 0.63 0.55 1.29
CA TYR A 125 1.08 -0.66 0.62
C TYR A 125 -0.03 -1.11 -0.34
N ASP A 126 0.08 -0.74 -1.61
CA ASP A 126 -0.92 -1.05 -2.63
C ASP A 126 -0.27 -1.00 -4.02
N SER A 127 -1.06 -1.36 -5.03
CA SER A 127 -0.73 -1.30 -6.44
C SER A 127 -0.28 0.10 -6.85
N THR A 128 0.57 0.17 -7.88
CA THR A 128 0.96 1.42 -8.53
C THR A 128 -0.25 2.27 -8.92
N THR A 129 -0.20 3.57 -8.61
CA THR A 129 -1.29 4.52 -8.94
C THR A 129 -1.09 5.22 -10.28
N LEU A 130 0.16 5.42 -10.72
CA LEU A 130 0.49 6.23 -11.88
C LEU A 130 1.53 5.56 -12.76
N TYR A 131 1.32 5.67 -14.07
CA TYR A 131 2.36 5.58 -15.07
C TYR A 131 3.24 6.83 -15.02
N LEU A 132 4.54 6.62 -15.16
CA LEU A 132 5.58 7.62 -15.03
C LEU A 132 6.14 8.07 -16.38
N SER A 133 6.05 7.29 -17.45
CA SER A 133 6.56 7.70 -18.77
C SER A 133 5.59 8.63 -19.49
N SER A 134 6.11 9.49 -20.36
CA SER A 134 5.25 10.43 -21.12
C SER A 134 4.26 9.69 -22.03
N GLN A 135 4.58 8.49 -22.48
CA GLN A 135 3.67 7.65 -23.27
C GLN A 135 2.54 7.06 -22.42
N GLY A 136 2.81 6.82 -21.14
CA GLY A 136 1.87 6.26 -20.17
C GLY A 136 0.89 7.27 -19.58
N GLU A 137 1.16 8.59 -19.69
CA GLU A 137 0.35 9.65 -19.09
C GLU A 137 -1.14 9.55 -19.45
N LYS A 138 -1.44 9.22 -20.71
CA LYS A 138 -2.81 9.06 -21.22
C LYS A 138 -3.60 7.91 -20.57
N TYR A 139 -2.93 7.00 -19.87
CA TYR A 139 -3.54 5.89 -19.14
C TYR A 139 -3.70 6.18 -17.64
N ASN A 140 -3.29 7.35 -17.16
CA ASN A 140 -3.56 7.79 -15.80
C ASN A 140 -4.99 8.32 -15.69
N ASP A 141 -5.97 7.41 -15.70
CA ASP A 141 -7.40 7.68 -15.73
C ASP A 141 -8.07 7.65 -14.35
N VAL A 142 -7.30 7.42 -13.29
CA VAL A 142 -7.77 7.39 -11.90
C VAL A 142 -7.53 8.74 -11.22
N SER A 143 -8.51 9.18 -10.42
CA SER A 143 -8.36 10.39 -9.61
C SER A 143 -7.21 10.23 -8.60
N LEU A 144 -6.25 11.14 -8.67
CA LEU A 144 -5.07 11.13 -7.82
C LEU A 144 -5.17 12.17 -6.70
N VAL A 145 -4.91 11.71 -5.49
CA VAL A 145 -4.73 12.57 -4.31
C VAL A 145 -3.24 12.85 -4.14
N TYR A 146 -2.84 14.12 -4.13
CA TYR A 146 -1.43 14.50 -3.96
C TYR A 146 -1.31 15.89 -3.32
N ASP A 147 -0.18 16.15 -2.67
CA ASP A 147 0.06 17.47 -2.05
C ASP A 147 0.47 18.50 -3.12
N LYS A 148 -0.40 19.49 -3.34
CA LYS A 148 -0.17 20.55 -4.34
C LYS A 148 1.02 21.45 -4.00
N THR A 149 1.33 21.63 -2.72
CA THR A 149 2.48 22.43 -2.27
C THR A 149 3.77 21.75 -2.67
N ILE A 150 3.87 20.44 -2.41
CA ILE A 150 5.04 19.63 -2.79
C ILE A 150 5.15 19.53 -4.30
N TYR A 151 4.05 19.28 -5.01
CA TYR A 151 4.02 19.28 -6.47
C TYR A 151 4.56 20.61 -7.04
N ASN A 152 4.08 21.75 -6.56
CA ASN A 152 4.54 23.06 -7.03
C ASN A 152 6.01 23.31 -6.72
N LYS A 153 6.49 22.88 -5.54
CA LYS A 153 7.92 22.95 -5.18
C LYS A 153 8.78 22.17 -6.17
N LEU A 154 8.40 20.93 -6.48
CA LEU A 154 9.11 20.08 -7.45
C LEU A 154 9.06 20.68 -8.87
N LYS A 155 7.90 21.20 -9.29
CA LYS A 155 7.76 21.90 -10.58
C LYS A 155 8.66 23.14 -10.65
N SER A 156 8.79 23.90 -9.57
CA SER A 156 9.68 25.08 -9.51
C SER A 156 11.17 24.72 -9.56
N ALA A 157 11.51 23.48 -9.18
CA ALA A 157 12.86 22.91 -9.28
C ALA A 157 13.10 22.16 -10.61
N ASP A 158 12.27 22.44 -11.63
CA ASP A 158 12.38 21.86 -12.98
C ASP A 158 12.16 20.33 -13.08
N ILE A 159 11.49 19.73 -12.09
CA ILE A 159 11.02 18.35 -12.19
C ILE A 159 9.79 18.30 -13.12
N ASP A 160 9.73 17.30 -14.01
CA ASP A 160 8.63 17.15 -14.94
C ASP A 160 7.29 16.82 -14.24
N HIS A 161 6.19 17.04 -14.95
CA HIS A 161 4.84 16.91 -14.38
C HIS A 161 4.58 15.55 -13.74
N GLN A 162 4.87 14.45 -14.44
CA GLN A 162 4.52 13.11 -13.97
C GLN A 162 5.37 12.72 -12.76
N MET A 163 6.67 13.04 -12.76
CA MET A 163 7.54 12.77 -11.63
C MET A 163 7.17 13.62 -10.41
N ALA A 164 6.91 14.91 -10.62
CA ALA A 164 6.46 15.80 -9.55
C ALA A 164 5.14 15.33 -8.93
N GLN A 165 4.21 14.86 -9.76
CA GLN A 165 2.93 14.35 -9.32
C GLN A 165 3.06 13.02 -8.58
N HIS A 166 3.90 12.10 -9.06
CA HIS A 166 4.19 10.83 -8.39
C HIS A 166 4.79 11.04 -7.00
N VAL A 167 5.84 11.86 -6.88
CA VAL A 167 6.45 12.16 -5.58
C VAL A 167 5.46 12.88 -4.67
N ALA A 168 4.71 13.87 -5.17
CA ALA A 168 3.70 14.55 -4.36
C ALA A 168 2.57 13.63 -3.86
N HIS A 169 2.27 12.55 -4.59
CA HIS A 169 1.33 11.52 -4.14
C HIS A 169 1.91 10.68 -3.01
N LEU A 170 3.18 10.29 -3.07
CA LEU A 170 3.82 9.51 -2.01
C LEU A 170 3.88 10.30 -0.69
N PHE A 171 4.09 11.61 -0.78
CA PHE A 171 4.22 12.50 0.37
C PHE A 171 2.88 12.92 1.02
N ILE A 172 1.74 12.37 0.59
CA ILE A 172 0.48 12.52 1.35
C ILE A 172 0.46 11.68 2.62
N ARG A 173 1.46 10.82 2.83
CA ARG A 173 1.59 9.94 3.98
C ARG A 173 2.52 10.53 5.02
N ASP A 174 2.18 10.31 6.28
CA ASP A 174 3.10 10.59 7.37
C ASP A 174 4.19 9.51 7.47
N THR A 175 5.34 9.91 8.02
CA THR A 175 6.42 8.99 8.35
C THR A 175 6.04 8.19 9.59
N VAL A 176 6.23 6.87 9.54
CA VAL A 176 5.78 5.96 10.62
C VAL A 176 6.96 5.49 11.48
N SER A 177 8.18 5.64 10.98
CA SER A 177 9.40 5.31 11.69
C SER A 177 10.49 6.32 11.33
N LEU A 178 10.98 7.05 12.32
CA LEU A 178 12.13 7.94 12.20
C LEU A 178 12.93 7.86 13.50
N PHE A 179 14.21 7.55 13.39
CA PHE A 179 15.11 7.50 14.53
C PHE A 179 15.53 8.90 14.96
N ASN A 180 15.67 9.12 16.27
CA ASN A 180 15.97 10.43 16.83
C ASN A 180 17.33 10.97 16.33
N GLU A 181 18.29 10.08 16.13
CA GLU A 181 19.63 10.36 15.60
C GLU A 181 19.58 10.85 14.15
N LYS A 182 18.49 10.55 13.44
CA LYS A 182 18.27 10.87 12.03
C LYS A 182 17.32 12.04 11.83
N VAL A 183 16.95 12.77 12.88
CA VAL A 183 16.08 13.96 12.75
C VAL A 183 16.77 15.10 12.01
N HIS A 184 18.07 15.30 12.27
CA HIS A 184 18.88 16.34 11.62
C HIS A 184 19.92 15.68 10.73
N GLN A 185 19.90 16.02 9.45
CA GLN A 185 20.75 15.42 8.42
C GLN A 185 21.29 16.50 7.49
N ASP A 186 22.34 16.15 6.74
CA ASP A 186 22.83 16.95 5.63
C ASP A 186 22.19 16.44 4.33
N ASP A 187 21.17 17.14 3.86
CA ASP A 187 20.38 16.84 2.66
C ASP A 187 21.23 16.76 1.36
N THR A 188 22.50 17.19 1.38
CA THR A 188 23.39 17.11 0.22
C THR A 188 24.11 15.77 0.09
N VAL A 189 24.12 14.96 1.16
CA VAL A 189 24.84 13.69 1.23
C VAL A 189 23.98 12.53 1.78
N GLU A 190 22.96 12.82 2.58
CA GLU A 190 22.04 11.84 3.13
C GLU A 190 20.65 11.94 2.47
N MET A 191 19.98 10.80 2.33
CA MET A 191 18.66 10.68 1.71
C MET A 191 17.63 10.00 2.63
N ASP A 192 17.97 9.74 3.90
CA ASP A 192 17.10 8.96 4.79
C ASP A 192 15.72 9.64 4.96
N HIS A 193 15.66 10.98 5.00
CA HIS A 193 14.39 11.73 5.05
C HIS A 193 13.48 11.49 3.83
N PHE A 194 14.05 11.15 2.68
CA PHE A 194 13.28 10.75 1.51
C PHE A 194 12.85 9.28 1.62
N GLU A 195 13.76 8.40 2.03
CA GLU A 195 13.55 6.94 2.11
C GLU A 195 12.43 6.55 3.09
N VAL A 196 12.24 7.27 4.21
CA VAL A 196 11.19 6.95 5.21
C VAL A 196 9.74 7.07 4.69
N TYR A 197 9.54 7.64 3.51
CA TYR A 197 8.24 7.68 2.84
C TYR A 197 7.95 6.43 1.99
N PHE A 198 8.97 5.62 1.68
CA PHE A 198 8.86 4.44 0.84
C PHE A 198 8.68 3.17 1.71
N PRO A 199 7.63 2.35 1.46
CA PRO A 199 7.46 1.07 2.13
C PRO A 199 8.36 -0.04 1.57
#